data_AF-A0A7G2E912-F1
#
_entry.id   AF-A0A7G2E912-F1
#
_cell.length_a   1.000
_cell.length_b   1.000
_cell.length_c   1.000
_cell.angle_alpha   90.00
_cell.angle_beta   90.00
_cell.angle_gamma   90.00
#
_symmetry.space_group_name_H-M   'P 1'
#
loop_
_entity.id
_entity.type
_entity.pdbx_description
1 polymer ?
#
loop_
_entity_poly.entity_id
_entity_poly.type
_entity_poly.pdbx_seq_one_letter_code
_entity_poly.pdbx_strand_id
1 'polypeptide(L)'
;MFRELDCTFDGPERRMGRLNLNEITEACSRHIVTAMETEQETLNRAISISNAWKHQVSALFNGGIEGEQIKKDLQRLKASSGDEVYWLIRKAFREARVALRTNVYMKPWNLEERREATLMELLGPLPEIARRRLQGRPRRDDCC
;
A
#
# COMPACT_ATOMS: atom_id res chain seq x y z
N MET A 1 18.62 -0.56 -13.46
CA MET A 1 18.19 0.50 -12.54
C MET A 1 16.99 1.19 -13.19
N PHE A 2 15.76 0.95 -12.72
CA PHE A 2 14.55 1.55 -13.30
C PHE A 2 14.52 3.05 -12.92
N ARG A 3 14.94 3.91 -13.86
CA ARG A 3 15.10 5.37 -13.66
C ARG A 3 13.87 6.20 -14.07
N GLU A 4 12.75 5.56 -14.45
CA GLU A 4 11.63 6.24 -15.14
C GLU A 4 10.30 6.14 -14.37
N LEU A 5 10.33 6.28 -13.05
CA LEU A 5 9.13 6.73 -12.34
C LEU A 5 9.44 8.14 -11.85
N ASP A 6 9.08 9.12 -12.67
CA ASP A 6 9.32 10.54 -12.42
C ASP A 6 8.89 10.92 -11.00
N CYS A 7 9.80 11.53 -10.26
CA CYS A 7 9.68 11.80 -8.82
C CYS A 7 8.85 13.07 -8.52
N THR A 8 8.29 13.71 -9.54
CA THR A 8 7.78 15.09 -9.47
C THR A 8 6.58 15.25 -8.53
N PHE A 9 5.86 14.16 -8.26
CA PHE A 9 4.78 14.14 -7.29
C PHE A 9 5.24 13.48 -5.97
N ASP A 10 5.50 14.27 -4.93
CA ASP A 10 5.91 13.81 -3.59
C ASP A 10 4.77 13.88 -2.55
N GLY A 11 3.53 13.78 -3.03
CA GLY A 11 2.35 13.79 -2.18
C GLY A 11 2.29 12.55 -1.28
N PRO A 12 1.78 12.68 -0.03
CA PRO A 12 1.79 11.59 0.94
C PRO A 12 1.06 10.32 0.46
N GLU A 13 0.14 10.43 -0.51
CA GLU A 13 -0.70 9.37 -1.09
C GLU A 13 0.10 8.33 -1.86
N ARG A 14 1.31 8.68 -2.29
CA ARG A 14 2.21 7.71 -2.92
C ARG A 14 2.88 6.79 -1.92
N ARG A 15 2.92 7.10 -0.63
CA ARG A 15 3.66 6.27 0.32
C ARG A 15 2.99 4.90 0.48
N MET A 16 3.73 3.83 0.20
CA MET A 16 3.26 2.46 0.45
C MET A 16 2.98 2.25 1.94
N GLY A 17 1.83 1.64 2.24
CA GLY A 17 1.41 1.41 3.62
C GLY A 17 0.82 2.65 4.31
N ARG A 18 0.52 3.72 3.56
CA ARG A 18 -0.23 4.86 4.10
C ARG A 18 -1.62 4.41 4.52
N LEU A 19 -1.99 4.81 5.73
CA LEU A 19 -3.33 4.71 6.25
C LEU A 19 -4.03 6.06 6.06
N ASN A 20 -4.95 6.14 5.10
CA ASN A 20 -5.74 7.33 4.84
C ASN A 20 -6.90 7.39 5.85
N LEU A 21 -6.90 8.42 6.71
CA LEU A 21 -7.93 8.55 7.73
C LEU A 21 -9.33 8.71 7.10
N ASN A 22 -9.45 9.42 5.98
CA ASN A 22 -10.74 9.64 5.35
C ASN A 22 -11.35 8.32 4.84
N GLU A 23 -10.53 7.46 4.21
CA GLU A 23 -10.97 6.14 3.77
C GLU A 23 -11.37 5.24 4.95
N ILE A 24 -10.62 5.31 6.07
CA ILE A 24 -10.95 4.54 7.27
C ILE A 24 -12.25 5.04 7.90
N THR A 25 -12.45 6.36 8.00
CA THR A 25 -13.68 6.97 8.52
C THR A 25 -14.89 6.57 7.68
N GLU A 26 -14.77 6.61 6.36
CA GLU A 26 -15.83 6.18 5.45
C GLU A 26 -16.14 4.67 5.58
N ALA A 27 -15.11 3.83 5.70
CA ALA A 27 -15.30 2.41 5.95
C ALA A 27 -15.94 2.16 7.33
N CYS A 28 -15.61 2.97 8.34
CA CYS A 28 -16.22 2.88 9.67
C CYS A 28 -17.69 3.31 9.65
N SER A 29 -18.07 4.33 8.89
CA SER A 29 -19.46 4.80 8.81
C SER A 29 -20.39 3.79 8.12
N ARG A 30 -19.84 2.98 7.19
CA ARG A 30 -20.56 1.88 6.56
C ARG A 30 -20.73 0.66 7.46
N HIS A 31 -19.93 0.55 8.53
CA HIS A 31 -20.03 -0.48 9.54
C HIS A 31 -20.42 0.11 10.89
N ILE A 32 -21.74 0.30 11.06
CA ILE A 32 -22.33 0.81 12.29
C ILE A 32 -22.20 -0.24 13.40
N VAL A 33 -21.44 0.08 14.44
CA VAL A 33 -21.18 -0.86 15.55
C VAL A 33 -22.34 -0.85 16.55
N THR A 34 -22.97 0.31 16.75
CA THR A 34 -24.14 0.49 17.59
C THR A 34 -25.18 1.33 16.85
N ALA A 35 -26.48 0.99 16.97
CA ALA A 35 -27.55 1.65 16.22
C ALA A 35 -27.69 3.18 16.46
N MET A 36 -26.97 3.73 17.45
CA MET A 36 -26.93 5.15 17.79
C MET A 36 -25.53 5.78 17.67
N GLU A 37 -24.59 5.11 17.00
CA GLU A 37 -23.23 5.64 16.82
C GLU A 37 -23.30 6.99 16.09
N THR A 38 -22.79 8.03 16.75
CA THR A 38 -22.71 9.37 16.17
C THR A 38 -21.55 9.47 15.16
N GLU A 39 -21.59 10.48 14.29
CA GLU A 39 -20.48 10.75 13.37
C GLU A 39 -19.17 11.01 14.13
N GLN A 40 -19.22 11.67 15.29
CA GLN A 40 -18.05 11.94 16.11
C GLN A 40 -17.47 10.65 16.72
N GLU A 41 -18.32 9.73 17.17
CA GLU A 41 -17.87 8.42 17.67
C GLU A 41 -17.23 7.57 16.56
N THR A 42 -17.83 7.60 15.36
CA THR A 42 -17.27 6.95 14.17
C THR A 42 -15.89 7.49 13.82
N LEU A 43 -15.73 8.82 13.84
CA LEU A 43 -14.44 9.48 13.61
C LEU A 43 -13.42 9.11 14.68
N ASN A 44 -13.80 9.13 15.96
CA ASN A 44 -12.92 8.76 17.07
C ASN A 44 -12.45 7.31 16.94
N ARG A 45 -13.33 6.39 16.55
CA ARG A 45 -13.01 5.00 16.26
C ARG A 45 -12.03 4.89 15.09
N ALA A 46 -12.27 5.59 13.98
CA ALA A 46 -11.38 5.62 12.84
C ALA A 46 -9.98 6.14 13.20
N ILE A 47 -9.88 7.19 14.01
CA ILE A 47 -8.61 7.73 14.52
C ILE A 47 -7.89 6.69 15.38
N SER A 48 -8.61 6.04 16.31
CA SER A 48 -8.05 5.00 17.18
C SER A 48 -7.47 3.84 16.38
N ILE A 49 -8.23 3.33 15.41
CA ILE A 49 -7.81 2.28 14.49
C ILE A 49 -6.58 2.73 13.70
N SER A 50 -6.63 3.93 13.10
CA SER A 50 -5.52 4.48 12.31
C SER A 50 -4.24 4.58 13.13
N ASN A 51 -4.31 5.09 14.36
CA ASN A 51 -3.14 5.25 15.23
C ASN A 51 -2.57 3.90 15.67
N ALA A 52 -3.41 2.97 16.11
CA ALA A 52 -2.97 1.62 16.50
C ALA A 52 -2.21 0.94 15.35
N TRP A 53 -2.77 1.00 14.13
CA TRP A 53 -2.16 0.36 12.98
C TRP A 53 -0.97 1.11 12.39
N LYS A 54 -0.88 2.44 12.55
CA LYS A 54 0.35 3.19 12.26
C LYS A 54 1.52 2.71 13.12
N HIS A 55 1.30 2.50 14.42
CA HIS A 55 2.33 1.95 15.31
C HIS A 55 2.77 0.56 14.88
N GLN A 56 1.82 -0.29 14.53
CA GLN A 56 2.11 -1.63 14.01
C GLN A 56 2.85 -1.55 12.66
N VAL A 57 2.49 -0.66 11.73
CA VAL A 57 3.25 -0.50 10.48
C VAL A 57 4.68 -0.03 10.77
N SER A 58 4.87 0.92 11.68
CA SER A 58 6.21 1.39 12.08
C SER A 58 7.05 0.28 12.70
N ALA A 59 6.45 -0.58 13.54
CA ALA A 59 7.15 -1.70 14.15
C ALA A 59 7.66 -2.74 13.14
N LEU A 60 7.04 -2.84 11.94
CA LEU A 60 7.54 -3.71 10.86
C LEU A 60 8.93 -3.28 10.40
N PHE A 61 9.16 -1.98 10.27
CA PHE A 61 10.43 -1.43 9.83
C PHE A 61 11.54 -1.60 10.88
N ASN A 62 11.15 -1.77 12.16
CA ASN A 62 12.08 -1.99 13.28
C ASN A 62 12.30 -3.48 13.59
N GLY A 63 11.78 -4.41 12.76
CA GLY A 63 11.95 -5.86 12.95
C GLY A 63 11.13 -6.45 14.11
N GLY A 64 10.17 -5.70 14.65
CA GLY A 64 9.53 -6.00 15.93
C GLY A 64 8.22 -6.78 15.86
N ILE A 65 7.87 -7.44 14.74
CA ILE A 65 6.54 -8.06 14.63
C ILE A 65 6.56 -9.49 14.10
N GLU A 66 5.95 -10.37 14.89
CA GLU A 66 5.61 -11.73 14.51
C GLU A 66 4.37 -11.75 13.61
N GLY A 67 4.48 -12.37 12.44
CA GLY A 67 3.40 -12.41 11.45
C GLY A 67 2.09 -13.04 11.94
N GLU A 68 2.16 -13.91 12.95
CA GLU A 68 0.98 -14.57 13.53
C GLU A 68 0.17 -13.64 14.43
N GLN A 69 0.82 -12.72 15.15
CA GLN A 69 0.13 -11.74 15.99
C GLN A 69 -0.66 -10.73 15.14
N ILE A 70 -0.05 -10.20 14.07
CA ILE A 70 -0.75 -9.33 13.10
C ILE A 70 -1.98 -10.01 12.53
N LYS A 71 -1.87 -11.30 12.19
CA LYS A 71 -2.98 -12.06 11.63
C LYS A 71 -4.14 -12.16 12.62
N LYS A 72 -3.87 -12.43 13.90
CA LYS A 72 -4.88 -12.45 14.96
C LYS A 72 -5.52 -11.08 15.15
N ASP A 73 -4.72 -10.01 15.18
CA ASP A 73 -5.22 -8.65 15.37
C ASP A 73 -6.06 -8.16 14.18
N LEU A 74 -5.69 -8.53 12.95
CA LEU A 74 -6.53 -8.29 11.77
C LEU A 74 -7.87 -9.02 11.85
N GLN A 75 -7.91 -10.26 12.34
CA GLN A 75 -9.18 -10.99 12.50
C GLN A 75 -10.07 -10.35 13.58
N ARG A 76 -9.48 -9.88 14.68
CA ARG A 76 -10.21 -9.12 15.72
C ARG A 76 -10.78 -7.82 15.16
N LEU A 77 -9.98 -7.08 14.37
CA LEU A 77 -10.43 -5.86 13.71
C LEU A 77 -11.60 -6.13 12.75
N LYS A 78 -11.50 -7.20 11.96
CA LYS A 78 -12.59 -7.62 11.06
C LYS A 78 -13.90 -7.85 11.82
N ALA A 79 -13.82 -8.54 12.95
CA ALA A 79 -14.99 -8.83 13.79
C ALA A 79 -15.58 -7.56 14.44
N SER A 80 -14.76 -6.56 14.78
CA SER A 80 -15.21 -5.37 15.50
C SER A 80 -15.55 -4.16 14.62
N SER A 81 -14.97 -4.08 13.42
CA SER A 81 -15.02 -2.88 12.56
C SER A 81 -15.43 -3.19 11.12
N GLY A 82 -15.73 -4.45 10.82
CA GLY A 82 -16.23 -4.87 9.52
C GLY A 82 -15.14 -5.13 8.47
N ASP A 83 -15.60 -5.62 7.32
CA ASP A 83 -14.74 -6.10 6.24
C ASP A 83 -13.96 -4.98 5.55
N GLU A 84 -14.59 -3.83 5.31
CA GLU A 84 -13.95 -2.72 4.59
C GLU A 84 -12.74 -2.18 5.36
N VAL A 85 -12.90 -1.94 6.67
CA VAL A 85 -11.80 -1.51 7.54
C VAL A 85 -10.69 -2.56 7.55
N TYR A 86 -11.06 -3.85 7.68
CA TYR A 86 -10.11 -4.95 7.59
C TYR A 86 -9.30 -4.91 6.29
N TRP A 87 -9.94 -4.71 5.14
CA TRP A 87 -9.29 -4.67 3.84
C TRP A 87 -8.32 -3.50 3.70
N LEU A 88 -8.72 -2.30 4.15
CA LEU A 88 -7.86 -1.12 4.13
C LEU A 88 -6.60 -1.32 4.96
N ILE A 89 -6.74 -1.79 6.20
CA ILE A 89 -5.59 -2.06 7.07
C ILE A 89 -4.71 -3.16 6.49
N ARG A 90 -5.30 -4.28 6.05
CA ARG A 90 -4.55 -5.40 5.46
C ARG A 90 -3.78 -4.96 4.21
N LYS A 91 -4.37 -4.12 3.36
CA LYS A 91 -3.71 -3.55 2.17
C LYS A 91 -2.49 -2.74 2.59
N ALA A 92 -2.65 -1.81 3.54
CA ALA A 92 -1.54 -1.00 4.03
C ALA A 92 -0.41 -1.85 4.62
N PHE A 93 -0.73 -2.87 5.41
CA PHE A 93 0.26 -3.82 5.91
C PHE A 93 1.03 -4.54 4.81
N ARG A 94 0.32 -4.99 3.79
CA ARG A 94 0.93 -5.69 2.65
C ARG A 94 1.87 -4.77 1.89
N GLU A 95 1.43 -3.54 1.62
CA GLU A 95 2.25 -2.52 0.95
C GLU A 95 3.51 -2.20 1.75
N ALA A 96 3.41 -1.99 3.08
CA ALA A 96 4.57 -1.74 3.94
C ALA A 96 5.58 -2.90 3.91
N ARG A 97 5.09 -4.15 3.95
CA ARG A 97 5.95 -5.34 3.83
C ARG A 97 6.62 -5.44 2.47
N VAL A 98 5.91 -5.13 1.39
CA VAL A 98 6.50 -5.10 0.05
C VAL A 98 7.56 -4.02 -0.01
N ALA A 99 7.28 -2.82 0.52
CA ALA A 99 8.21 -1.70 0.57
C ALA A 99 9.53 -2.07 1.23
N LEU A 100 9.44 -2.68 2.42
CA LEU A 100 10.59 -3.19 3.17
C LEU A 100 11.39 -4.23 2.36
N ARG A 101 10.69 -5.18 1.73
CA ARG A 101 11.33 -6.28 0.98
C ARG A 101 12.02 -5.79 -0.30
N THR A 102 11.44 -4.82 -1.00
CA THR A 102 11.95 -4.36 -2.30
C THR A 102 12.79 -3.08 -2.20
N ASN A 103 12.84 -2.46 -1.02
CA ASN A 103 13.41 -1.13 -0.78
C ASN A 103 12.83 -0.04 -1.71
N VAL A 104 11.55 -0.16 -2.04
CA VAL A 104 10.79 0.81 -2.85
C VAL A 104 9.64 1.27 -2.00
N TYR A 105 9.57 2.55 -1.63
CA TYR A 105 8.58 3.04 -0.65
C TYR A 105 7.42 3.80 -1.28
N MET A 106 7.47 4.05 -2.59
CA MET A 106 6.47 4.78 -3.33
C MET A 106 5.67 3.84 -4.22
N LYS A 107 4.36 4.09 -4.26
CA LYS A 107 3.43 3.47 -5.19
C LYS A 107 3.75 3.90 -6.61
N PRO A 108 3.57 2.99 -7.58
CA PRO A 108 3.59 3.35 -8.99
C PRO A 108 2.46 4.35 -9.28
N TRP A 109 2.76 5.41 -10.02
CA TRP A 109 1.84 6.54 -10.19
C TRP A 109 1.72 6.91 -11.67
N ASN A 110 0.49 7.07 -12.14
CA ASN A 110 0.19 7.67 -13.44
C ASN A 110 0.15 9.19 -13.24
N LEU A 111 1.11 9.90 -13.85
CA LEU A 111 1.25 11.35 -13.72
C LEU A 111 0.20 12.12 -14.53
N GLU A 112 -0.24 11.57 -15.66
CA GLU A 112 -1.25 12.17 -16.53
C GLU A 112 -2.62 12.16 -15.85
N GLU A 113 -3.00 11.00 -15.31
CA GLU A 113 -4.28 10.81 -14.63
C GLU A 113 -4.25 11.15 -13.14
N ARG A 114 -3.07 11.53 -12.60
CA ARG A 114 -2.85 11.87 -11.19
C ARG A 114 -3.42 10.83 -10.21
N ARG A 115 -3.18 9.55 -10.46
CA ARG A 115 -3.63 8.42 -9.63
C ARG A 115 -2.60 7.30 -9.56
N GLU A 116 -2.83 6.32 -8.68
CA GLU A 116 -2.05 5.08 -8.66
C GLU A 116 -2.16 4.39 -10.04
N ALA A 117 -1.01 3.94 -10.56
CA ALA A 117 -0.98 3.25 -11.85
C ALA A 117 -1.60 1.85 -11.71
N THR A 118 -2.41 1.47 -12.69
CA THR A 118 -2.97 0.14 -12.83
C THR A 118 -1.90 -0.87 -13.22
N LEU A 119 -2.20 -2.15 -12.98
CA LEU A 119 -1.32 -3.22 -13.43
C LEU A 119 -1.11 -3.21 -14.94
N MET A 120 -2.15 -2.92 -15.74
CA MET A 120 -2.03 -2.90 -17.20
C MET A 120 -1.11 -1.79 -17.70
N GLU A 121 -1.19 -0.59 -17.10
CA GLU A 121 -0.28 0.52 -17.40
C GLU A 121 1.17 0.17 -17.06
N LEU A 122 1.39 -0.61 -16.00
CA LEU A 122 2.73 -1.09 -15.61
C LEU A 122 3.26 -2.21 -16.50
N LEU A 123 2.38 -3.09 -16.98
CA LEU A 123 2.76 -4.23 -17.82
C LEU A 123 2.92 -3.83 -19.30
N GLY A 124 2.18 -2.84 -19.79
CA GLY A 124 2.17 -2.42 -21.20
C GLY A 124 3.58 -2.14 -21.77
N PRO A 125 4.47 -1.45 -21.05
CA PRO A 125 5.84 -1.19 -21.51
C PRO A 125 6.80 -2.40 -21.46
N LEU A 126 6.44 -3.50 -20.78
CA LEU A 126 7.37 -4.62 -20.54
C LEU A 126 7.92 -5.29 -21.81
N PRO A 127 7.13 -5.53 -22.88
CA PRO A 127 7.65 -6.15 -24.10
C PRO A 127 8.77 -5.32 -24.75
N GLU A 128 8.60 -3.99 -24.78
CA GLU A 128 9.58 -3.06 -25.35
C GLU A 128 10.84 -3.00 -24.48
N ILE A 129 10.68 -2.95 -23.15
CA ILE A 129 11.82 -3.02 -22.21
C ILE A 129 12.59 -4.34 -22.36
N ALA A 130 11.89 -5.47 -22.51
CA ALA A 130 12.50 -6.77 -22.71
C ALA A 130 13.28 -6.82 -24.03
N ARG A 131 12.70 -6.30 -25.12
CA ARG A 131 13.35 -6.22 -26.44
C ARG A 131 14.62 -5.38 -26.41
N ARG A 132 14.61 -4.20 -25.79
CA ARG A 132 15.80 -3.33 -25.65
C ARG A 132 16.93 -4.02 -24.89
N ARG A 133 16.62 -4.78 -23.84
CA ARG A 133 17.61 -5.55 -23.06
C ARG A 133 18.25 -6.70 -23.85
N LEU A 134 17.53 -7.27 -24.82
CA LEU A 134 18.08 -8.31 -25.70
C LEU A 134 18.98 -7.71 -26.79
N GLN A 135 18.69 -6.49 -27.25
CA GLN A 135 19.49 -5.80 -28.28
C GLN A 135 20.77 -5.17 -27.73
N GLY A 136 20.84 -4.83 -26.45
CA GLY A 136 22.03 -4.24 -25.80
C GLY A 136 23.05 -5.25 -25.27
N ARG A 137 22.89 -6.56 -25.52
CA ARG A 137 23.91 -7.57 -25.19
C ARG A 137 24.78 -7.81 -26.42
N PRO A 138 26.11 -7.59 -26.37
CA PRO A 138 26.98 -8.02 -27.46
C PRO A 138 26.81 -9.53 -27.64
N ARG A 139 26.66 -9.98 -28.88
CA ARG A 139 26.68 -11.40 -29.18
C ARG A 139 28.07 -11.92 -28.80
N ARG A 140 28.13 -13.08 -28.15
CA ARG A 140 29.41 -13.75 -27.83
C ARG A 140 30.22 -14.11 -29.08
N ASP A 141 29.64 -13.96 -30.25
CA ASP A 141 30.24 -14.30 -31.55
C ASP A 141 31.03 -13.13 -32.17
N ASP A 142 31.04 -11.93 -31.56
CA ASP A 142 31.79 -10.76 -32.05
C ASP A 142 33.25 -10.70 -31.52
N CYS A 143 33.74 -11.79 -30.90
CA CYS A 143 35.15 -11.97 -30.57
C CYS A 143 35.80 -12.90 -31.60
N CYS A 144 36.11 -12.38 -32.78
CA CYS A 144 37.07 -12.96 -33.71
C CYS A 144 38.22 -11.99 -33.94
#